data_AF-A0A0P0M503-F1
#
_entry.id   AF-A0A0P0M503-F1
#
_cell.length_a   1.000
_cell.length_b   1.000
_cell.length_c   1.000
_cell.angle_alpha   90.00
_cell.angle_beta   90.00
_cell.angle_gamma   90.00
#
_symmetry.space_group_name_H-M   'P 1'
#
loop_
_entity.id
_entity.type
_entity.pdbx_description
1 polymer ?
#
loop_
_entity_poly.entity_id
_entity_poly.type
_entity_poly.pdbx_seq_one_letter_code
_entity_poly.pdbx_strand_id
1 'polypeptide(L)'
;MTVIERFLKYVSFDTQSDENSGATPSTPKQMVFAQYLRSELEQLGFQEISLDENGYLFATWPANTDKPVPTIGFIAHMDTSPDMTGAGVTPRIVYGYDGTDIVLCEEDNIILSPKQFPELLDHKGRILL
;
A
#
# COMPACT_ATOMS: atom_id res chain seq x y z
N MET A 1 6.51 -14.80 -2.86
CA MET A 1 5.51 -13.77 -3.14
C MET A 1 6.15 -12.69 -3.99
N THR A 2 5.56 -12.35 -5.13
CA THR A 2 6.01 -11.23 -5.98
C THR A 2 5.60 -9.88 -5.36
N VAL A 3 6.17 -8.78 -5.86
CA VAL A 3 5.77 -7.42 -5.42
C VAL A 3 4.29 -7.14 -5.72
N ILE A 4 3.79 -7.63 -6.86
CA ILE A 4 2.39 -7.47 -7.26
C ILE A 4 1.47 -8.23 -6.30
N GLU A 5 1.79 -9.49 -6.00
CA GLU A 5 1.01 -10.29 -5.03
C GLU A 5 0.97 -9.64 -3.65
N ARG A 6 2.11 -9.09 -3.20
CA ARG A 6 2.22 -8.37 -1.94
C ARG A 6 1.34 -7.12 -1.92
N PHE A 7 1.44 -6.29 -2.96
CA PHE A 7 0.63 -5.08 -3.10
C PHE A 7 -0.87 -5.41 -3.14
N LEU A 8 -1.29 -6.38 -3.96
CA LEU A 8 -2.68 -6.83 -4.05
C LEU A 8 -3.20 -7.40 -2.72
N LYS A 9 -2.32 -8.04 -1.95
CA LYS A 9 -2.67 -8.50 -0.60
C LYS A 9 -2.89 -7.31 0.34
N TYR A 10 -2.05 -6.29 0.29
CA TYR A 10 -2.15 -5.13 1.18
C TYR A 10 -3.40 -4.29 0.90
N VAL A 11 -3.74 -4.05 -0.37
CA VAL A 11 -4.96 -3.30 -0.74
C VAL A 11 -6.27 -4.04 -0.38
N SER A 12 -6.19 -5.34 -0.04
CA SER A 12 -7.36 -6.09 0.46
C SER A 12 -7.72 -5.75 1.91
N PHE A 13 -6.82 -5.10 2.65
CA PHE A 13 -7.09 -4.63 4.00
C PHE A 13 -7.77 -3.26 3.94
N ASP A 14 -8.89 -3.12 4.64
CA ASP A 14 -9.48 -1.81 4.89
C ASP A 14 -8.66 -1.12 6.00
N THR A 15 -7.90 -0.10 5.65
CA THR A 15 -7.03 0.64 6.60
C THR A 15 -7.40 2.11 6.70
N GLN A 16 -8.59 2.50 6.25
CA GLN A 16 -9.01 3.89 6.20
C GLN A 16 -8.88 4.58 7.57
N SER A 17 -8.33 5.80 7.58
CA SER A 17 -8.23 6.65 8.77
C SER A 17 -9.56 7.35 9.08
N ASP A 18 -9.65 7.90 10.30
CA ASP A 18 -10.84 8.63 10.80
C ASP A 18 -10.36 9.84 11.59
N GLU A 19 -10.48 11.02 11.00
CA GLU A 19 -10.01 12.27 11.59
C GLU A 19 -10.76 12.65 12.88
N ASN A 20 -11.95 12.09 13.10
CA ASN A 20 -12.80 12.43 14.24
C ASN A 20 -12.56 11.54 15.46
N SER A 21 -11.74 10.48 15.35
CA SER A 21 -11.68 9.45 16.41
C SER A 21 -10.94 9.93 17.65
N GLY A 22 -9.97 10.84 17.50
CA GLY A 22 -9.09 11.28 18.59
C GLY A 22 -8.18 10.19 19.16
N ALA A 23 -8.14 9.00 18.55
CA ALA A 23 -7.32 7.87 18.94
C ALA A 23 -6.13 7.66 17.99
N THR A 24 -5.15 6.85 18.40
CA THR A 24 -4.04 6.43 17.56
C THR A 24 -3.80 4.92 17.76
N PRO A 25 -3.87 4.08 16.70
CA PRO A 25 -4.30 4.45 15.35
C PRO A 25 -5.76 4.92 15.34
N SER A 26 -6.12 5.77 14.38
CA SER A 26 -7.44 6.40 14.38
C SER A 26 -8.58 5.40 14.18
N THR A 27 -8.32 4.30 13.47
CA THR A 27 -9.27 3.18 13.32
C THR A 27 -8.62 1.87 13.76
N PRO A 28 -9.36 0.96 14.44
CA PRO A 28 -8.84 -0.35 14.84
C PRO A 28 -8.37 -1.22 13.65
N LYS A 29 -8.90 -0.95 12.46
CA LYS A 29 -8.58 -1.70 11.24
C LYS A 29 -7.12 -1.51 10.80
N GLN A 30 -6.52 -0.35 11.07
CA GLN A 30 -5.08 -0.12 10.84
C GLN A 30 -4.21 -1.07 11.67
N MET A 31 -4.60 -1.36 12.92
CA MET A 31 -3.89 -2.31 13.78
C MET A 31 -3.95 -3.75 13.23
N VAL A 32 -5.05 -4.12 12.57
CA VAL A 32 -5.16 -5.44 11.92
C VAL A 32 -4.10 -5.58 10.82
N PHE A 33 -3.91 -4.54 10.00
CA PHE A 33 -2.87 -4.55 8.98
C PHE A 33 -1.45 -4.51 9.58
N ALA A 34 -1.24 -3.72 10.64
CA ALA A 34 0.04 -3.67 11.37
C ALA A 34 0.46 -5.05 11.91
N GLN A 35 -0.48 -5.80 12.49
CA GLN A 35 -0.23 -7.17 12.97
C GLN A 35 0.12 -8.13 11.83
N TYR A 36 -0.54 -7.99 10.68
CA TYR A 36 -0.20 -8.78 9.50
C TYR A 36 1.23 -8.47 9.01
N LEU A 37 1.60 -7.20 8.89
CA LEU A 37 2.95 -6.77 8.50
C LEU A 37 4.00 -7.25 9.51
N ARG A 38 3.70 -7.20 10.81
CA ARG A 38 4.58 -7.77 11.84
C ARG A 38 4.88 -9.25 11.58
N SER A 39 3.84 -10.07 11.39
CA SER A 39 4.04 -11.50 11.08
C SER A 39 4.81 -11.71 9.78
N GLU A 40 4.62 -10.83 8.80
CA GLU A 40 5.36 -10.91 7.54
C GLU A 40 6.84 -10.54 7.69
N LEU A 41 7.16 -9.52 8.49
CA LEU A 41 8.54 -9.15 8.83
C LEU A 41 9.24 -10.28 9.59
N GLU A 42 8.54 -10.94 10.53
CA GLU A 42 9.03 -12.13 11.25
C GLU A 42 9.36 -13.26 10.26
N GLN A 43 8.47 -13.54 9.30
CA GLN A 43 8.69 -14.56 8.27
C GLN A 43 9.84 -14.22 7.31
N LEU A 44 10.07 -12.94 7.05
CA LEU A 44 11.18 -12.46 6.22
C LEU A 44 12.52 -12.49 6.95
N GLY A 45 12.54 -12.67 8.28
CA GLY A 45 13.76 -12.75 9.08
C GLY A 45 14.27 -11.38 9.56
N PHE A 46 13.42 -10.36 9.60
CA PHE A 46 13.77 -9.11 10.25
C PHE A 46 13.99 -9.31 11.75
N GLN A 47 14.79 -8.42 12.35
CA GLN A 47 15.14 -8.43 13.76
C GLN A 47 14.56 -7.20 14.47
N GLU A 48 14.60 -7.20 15.80
CA GLU A 48 14.16 -6.06 16.63
C GLU A 48 12.74 -5.58 16.29
N ILE A 49 11.86 -6.52 15.91
CA ILE A 49 10.51 -6.21 15.49
C ILE A 49 9.71 -5.75 16.71
N SER A 50 9.17 -4.54 16.65
CA SER A 50 8.29 -3.99 17.68
C SER A 50 7.05 -3.37 17.05
N LEU A 51 5.90 -3.62 17.68
CA LEU A 51 4.62 -3.00 17.34
C LEU A 51 4.02 -2.49 18.64
N ASP A 52 3.89 -1.17 18.75
CA ASP A 52 3.33 -0.54 19.95
C ASP A 52 1.79 -0.44 19.89
N GLU A 53 1.20 0.01 21.00
CA GLU A 53 -0.24 0.22 21.15
C GLU A 53 -0.81 1.30 20.21
N ASN A 54 0.02 2.22 19.74
CA ASN A 54 -0.35 3.27 18.80
C ASN A 54 -0.21 2.83 17.33
N GLY A 55 0.19 1.59 17.08
CA GLY A 55 0.30 1.04 15.73
C GLY A 55 1.61 1.36 15.01
N TYR A 56 2.63 1.86 15.71
CA TYR A 56 3.95 2.04 15.10
C TYR A 56 4.69 0.72 15.03
N LEU A 57 4.98 0.28 13.81
CA LEU A 57 5.73 -0.95 13.51
C LEU A 57 7.16 -0.59 13.11
N PHE A 58 8.13 -1.09 13.89
CA PHE A 58 9.55 -0.98 13.60
C PHE A 58 10.16 -2.36 13.41
N ALA A 59 11.18 -2.43 12.56
CA ALA A 59 11.99 -3.63 12.36
C ALA A 59 13.36 -3.25 11.78
N THR A 60 14.37 -4.06 12.09
CA THR A 60 15.75 -3.87 11.66
C THR A 60 16.15 -5.01 10.72
N TRP A 61 16.74 -4.67 9.58
CA TRP A 61 17.51 -5.64 8.78
C TRP A 61 18.99 -5.52 9.14
N PRO A 62 19.68 -6.61 9.51
CA PRO A 62 21.07 -6.53 9.93
C PRO A 62 21.99 -6.07 8.81
N ALA A 63 23.09 -5.42 9.18
CA ALA A 63 24.14 -5.07 8.23
C ALA A 63 24.68 -6.33 7.53
N ASN A 64 24.99 -6.20 6.25
CA ASN A 64 25.61 -7.25 5.44
C ASN A 64 27.09 -6.95 5.12
N THR A 65 27.71 -6.06 5.90
CA THR A 65 29.11 -5.64 5.74
C THR A 65 29.72 -5.27 7.09
N ASP A 66 31.03 -5.49 7.24
CA ASP A 66 31.79 -5.08 8.43
C ASP A 66 32.27 -3.62 8.37
N LYS A 67 31.97 -2.91 7.27
CA LYS A 67 32.35 -1.50 7.13
C LYS A 67 31.50 -0.64 8.08
N PRO A 68 32.09 0.41 8.69
CA PRO A 68 31.31 1.38 9.44
C PRO A 68 30.47 2.21 8.46
N VAL A 69 29.19 1.88 8.35
CA VAL A 69 28.22 2.57 7.50
C VAL A 69 27.09 3.16 8.34
N PRO A 70 26.50 4.31 7.92
CA PRO A 70 25.37 4.88 8.63
C PRO A 70 24.11 4.01 8.46
N THR A 71 23.29 3.96 9.50
CA THR A 71 21.94 3.40 9.42
C THR A 71 21.04 4.31 8.57
N ILE A 72 20.23 3.70 7.71
CA ILE A 72 19.19 4.38 6.94
C ILE A 72 17.82 3.84 7.33
N GLY A 73 16.79 4.70 7.26
CA GLY A 73 15.41 4.33 7.54
C GLY A 73 14.54 4.44 6.29
N PHE A 74 13.62 3.49 6.13
CA PHE A 74 12.54 3.55 5.14
C PHE A 74 11.23 3.61 5.92
N ILE A 75 10.37 4.56 5.57
CA ILE A 75 9.12 4.81 6.28
C ILE A 75 7.99 4.84 5.26
N ALA A 76 6.89 4.20 5.62
CA ALA A 76 5.60 4.27 4.94
C ALA A 76 4.50 4.37 5.99
N HIS A 77 3.35 4.93 5.60
CA HIS A 77 2.14 4.92 6.42
C HIS A 77 1.25 3.74 6.00
N MET A 78 0.34 3.32 6.88
CA MET A 78 -0.51 2.12 6.69
C MET A 78 -1.94 2.44 6.27
N ASP A 79 -2.39 3.66 6.50
CA ASP A 79 -3.77 4.09 6.31
C ASP A 79 -4.06 4.57 4.88
N THR A 80 -5.34 4.49 4.51
CA THR A 80 -5.87 5.12 3.28
C THR A 80 -6.72 6.34 3.63
N SER A 81 -6.81 7.30 2.69
CA SER A 81 -7.56 8.55 2.90
C SER A 81 -9.03 8.32 3.29
N PRO A 82 -9.61 9.16 4.17
CA PRO A 82 -11.05 9.15 4.45
C PRO A 82 -11.91 9.63 3.27
N ASP A 83 -11.33 10.30 2.27
CA ASP A 83 -12.06 10.90 1.14
C ASP A 83 -12.77 9.86 0.24
N MET A 84 -12.26 8.62 0.22
CA MET A 84 -12.84 7.52 -0.54
C MET A 84 -12.70 6.22 0.26
N THR A 85 -13.74 5.38 0.21
CA THR A 85 -13.74 4.10 0.94
C THR A 85 -12.57 3.20 0.52
N GLY A 86 -11.77 2.79 1.49
CA GLY A 86 -10.78 1.72 1.35
C GLY A 86 -11.35 0.31 1.59
N ALA A 87 -12.64 0.20 1.91
CA ALA A 87 -13.31 -1.08 2.13
C ALA A 87 -13.77 -1.70 0.80
N GLY A 88 -13.59 -3.02 0.65
CA GLY A 88 -14.12 -3.77 -0.50
C GLY A 88 -13.41 -3.48 -1.83
N VAL A 89 -12.16 -3.01 -1.79
CA VAL A 89 -11.37 -2.73 -2.99
C VAL A 89 -11.28 -3.98 -3.88
N THR A 90 -11.57 -3.80 -5.16
CA THR A 90 -11.46 -4.85 -6.18
C THR A 90 -10.42 -4.42 -7.22
N PRO A 91 -9.13 -4.77 -7.03
CA PRO A 91 -8.06 -4.31 -7.92
C PRO A 91 -8.22 -4.85 -9.34
N ARG A 92 -7.86 -4.04 -10.33
CA ARG A 92 -7.87 -4.43 -11.73
C ARG A 92 -6.48 -4.26 -12.32
N ILE A 93 -5.97 -5.32 -12.94
CA ILE A 93 -4.70 -5.28 -13.66
C ILE A 93 -4.98 -5.06 -15.14
N VAL A 94 -4.41 -4.00 -15.72
CA VAL A 94 -4.46 -3.73 -17.17
C VAL A 94 -3.10 -4.08 -17.76
N TYR A 95 -3.05 -5.19 -18.49
CA TYR A 95 -1.83 -5.64 -19.16
C TYR A 95 -1.66 -4.96 -20.51
N GLY A 96 -0.44 -4.48 -20.79
CA GLY A 96 -0.10 -3.93 -22.10
C GLY A 96 -0.97 -2.73 -22.47
N TYR A 97 -1.09 -1.76 -21.56
CA TYR A 97 -1.93 -0.58 -21.74
C TYR A 97 -1.73 0.06 -23.12
N ASP A 98 -2.79 0.25 -23.87
CA ASP A 98 -2.72 0.68 -25.28
C ASP A 98 -2.77 2.22 -25.45
N GLY A 99 -2.93 2.94 -24.35
CA GLY A 99 -3.07 4.41 -24.35
C GLY A 99 -4.48 4.88 -24.66
N THR A 100 -5.50 4.05 -24.46
CA THR A 100 -6.91 4.42 -24.59
C THR A 100 -7.57 4.64 -23.23
N ASP A 101 -8.86 4.97 -23.24
CA ASP A 101 -9.64 5.17 -22.02
C ASP A 101 -9.78 3.84 -21.24
N ILE A 102 -9.60 3.88 -19.92
CA ILE A 102 -9.85 2.74 -19.03
C ILE A 102 -11.15 3.00 -18.28
N VAL A 103 -12.21 2.24 -18.58
CA VAL A 103 -13.47 2.28 -17.83
C VAL A 103 -13.26 1.62 -16.47
N LEU A 104 -13.32 2.39 -15.39
CA LEU A 104 -13.12 1.91 -14.02
C LEU A 104 -14.42 1.38 -13.40
N CYS A 105 -15.53 2.09 -13.63
CA CYS A 105 -16.89 1.68 -13.24
C CYS A 105 -17.84 2.03 -14.39
N GLU A 106 -18.46 1.02 -15.01
CA GLU A 106 -19.37 1.24 -16.14
C GLU A 106 -20.70 1.84 -15.68
N GLU A 107 -21.23 1.37 -14.54
CA GLU A 107 -22.52 1.83 -13.98
C GLU A 107 -22.50 3.33 -13.63
N ASP A 108 -21.39 3.81 -13.07
CA ASP A 108 -21.20 5.20 -12.68
C ASP A 108 -20.50 6.05 -13.76
N ASN A 109 -20.20 5.45 -14.92
CA ASN A 109 -19.46 6.07 -16.02
C ASN A 109 -18.13 6.71 -15.58
N ILE A 110 -17.37 6.01 -14.71
CA ILE A 110 -16.07 6.46 -14.23
C ILE A 110 -14.99 5.97 -15.19
N ILE A 111 -14.28 6.91 -15.81
CA ILE A 111 -13.29 6.65 -16.85
C ILE A 111 -11.97 7.33 -16.52
N LEU A 112 -10.89 6.57 -16.53
CA LEU A 112 -9.53 7.09 -16.52
C LEU A 112 -9.09 7.32 -17.98
N SER A 113 -8.97 8.59 -18.38
CA SER A 113 -8.74 8.98 -19.77
C SER A 113 -7.45 9.77 -19.97
N PRO A 114 -6.63 9.47 -21.00
CA PRO A 114 -5.50 10.31 -21.40
C PRO A 114 -5.90 11.72 -21.86
N LYS A 115 -7.20 11.98 -22.11
CA LYS A 115 -7.68 13.36 -22.35
C LYS A 115 -7.61 14.22 -21.09
N GLN A 116 -7.82 13.59 -19.93
CA GLN A 116 -7.76 14.26 -18.63
C GLN A 116 -6.35 14.15 -18.02
N PHE A 117 -5.68 13.01 -18.21
CA PHE A 117 -4.35 12.71 -17.70
C PHE A 117 -3.40 12.32 -18.84
N PRO A 118 -2.88 13.29 -19.63
CA PRO A 118 -2.04 13.01 -20.80
C PRO A 118 -0.81 12.14 -20.52
N GLU A 119 -0.29 12.16 -19.29
CA GLU A 119 0.82 11.34 -18.81
C GLU A 119 0.56 9.83 -18.94
N LEU A 120 -0.70 9.39 -19.00
CA LEU A 120 -1.03 7.98 -19.26
C LEU A 120 -0.37 7.46 -20.54
N LEU A 121 -0.21 8.32 -21.56
CA LEU A 121 0.39 7.93 -22.83
C LEU A 121 1.86 7.48 -22.69
N ASP A 122 2.56 7.90 -21.62
CA ASP A 122 3.94 7.47 -21.32
C ASP A 122 4.02 6.02 -20.79
N HIS A 123 2.87 5.44 -20.45
CA HIS A 123 2.73 4.09 -19.91
C HIS A 123 2.22 3.07 -20.94
N LYS A 124 2.20 3.42 -22.24
CA LYS A 124 1.86 2.46 -23.30
C LYS A 124 2.75 1.21 -23.24
N GLY A 125 2.13 0.04 -23.39
CA GLY A 125 2.77 -1.27 -23.30
C GLY A 125 3.12 -1.72 -21.88
N ARG A 126 2.91 -0.88 -20.85
CA ARG A 126 3.17 -1.23 -19.44
C ARG A 126 1.96 -1.92 -18.81
N ILE A 127 2.20 -2.53 -17.64
CA ILE A 127 1.15 -3.03 -16.76
C ILE A 127 0.72 -1.86 -15.87
N LEU A 128 -0.59 -1.60 -15.80
CA LEU A 128 -1.19 -0.66 -14.86
C LEU A 128 -1.95 -1.45 -13.79
N LEU A 129 -1.79 -1.01 -12.53
CA LEU A 129 -2.35 -1.59 -11.31
C LEU A 129 -3.09 -0.50 -10.53
#